data_AF-A0A6H1RHN6-F1
#
_entry.id   AF-A0A6H1RHN6-F1
#
_cell.length_a   1.000
_cell.length_b   1.000
_cell.length_c   1.000
_cell.angle_alpha   90.00
_cell.angle_beta   90.00
_cell.angle_gamma   90.00
#
_symmetry.space_group_name_H-M   'P 1'
#
loop_
_entity.id
_entity.type
_entity.pdbx_description
1 polymer ?
#
loop_
_entity_poly.entity_id
_entity_poly.type
_entity_poly.pdbx_seq_one_letter_code
_entity_poly.pdbx_strand_id
1 'polypeptide(L)'
;MDVRNRDVAISGGAATINQYLRGGLIDELRTHIAPVTLGAGERLFEGAPALDLKLVSARPASLLTTSPAWSAAEPVVAGMSGGPTGSTGTRIRLHRATKAQDRASTPQNGFRLRSEA
;
A
#
# COMPACT_ATOMS: atom_id res chain seq x y z
N MET A 1 10.92 -11.57 24.47
CA MET A 1 10.28 -10.68 23.48
C MET A 1 9.05 -11.39 22.95
N ASP A 2 7.87 -10.83 23.16
CA ASP A 2 6.61 -11.38 22.64
C ASP A 2 6.49 -11.07 21.14
N VAL A 3 6.38 -12.12 20.31
CA VAL A 3 6.33 -12.02 18.85
C VAL A 3 4.91 -11.67 18.35
N ARG A 4 3.90 -11.70 19.23
CA ARG A 4 2.48 -11.61 18.85
C ARG A 4 2.02 -10.19 18.57
N ASN A 5 2.82 -9.17 18.92
CA ASN A 5 2.47 -7.77 18.73
C ASN A 5 3.52 -7.03 17.89
N ARG A 6 3.76 -7.52 16.66
CA ARG A 6 4.65 -6.88 15.69
C ARG A 6 3.90 -6.54 14.41
N ASP A 7 4.29 -5.43 13.79
CA ASP A 7 3.75 -5.03 12.49
C ASP A 7 4.14 -6.03 11.40
N VAL A 8 3.16 -6.42 10.59
CA VAL A 8 3.38 -7.29 9.43
C VAL A 8 3.18 -6.47 8.17
N ALA A 9 4.22 -6.39 7.34
CA ALA A 9 4.16 -5.77 6.03
C ALA A 9 4.03 -6.85 4.95
N ILE A 10 3.01 -6.75 4.11
CA ILE A 10 2.79 -7.66 2.98
C ILE A 10 3.26 -6.96 1.71
N SER A 11 4.38 -7.42 1.16
CA SER A 11 4.86 -7.03 -0.17
C SER A 11 4.55 -8.18 -1.11
N GLY A 12 3.47 -8.07 -1.88
CA GLY A 12 2.98 -9.12 -2.77
C GLY A 12 2.35 -8.56 -4.04
N GLY A 13 1.95 -9.45 -4.94
CA GLY A 13 1.18 -9.09 -6.14
C GLY A 13 -0.27 -8.73 -5.84
N ALA A 14 -1.00 -8.29 -6.85
CA ALA A 14 -2.39 -7.87 -6.69
C ALA A 14 -3.28 -9.02 -6.17
N ALA A 15 -3.10 -10.27 -6.63
CA ALA A 15 -3.81 -11.44 -6.09
C ALA A 15 -3.68 -11.57 -4.57
N THR A 16 -2.46 -11.49 -4.05
CA THR A 16 -2.20 -11.61 -2.62
C THR A 16 -2.89 -10.47 -1.88
N ILE A 17 -2.70 -9.23 -2.33
CA ILE A 17 -3.31 -8.06 -1.69
C ILE A 17 -4.85 -8.18 -1.69
N ASN A 18 -5.46 -8.61 -2.79
CA ASN A 18 -6.90 -8.83 -2.89
C ASN A 18 -7.42 -9.84 -1.85
N GLN A 19 -6.68 -10.93 -1.58
CA GLN A 19 -7.08 -11.91 -0.56
C GLN A 19 -7.18 -11.27 0.84
N TYR A 20 -6.21 -10.45 1.21
CA TYR A 20 -6.21 -9.78 2.51
C TYR A 20 -7.24 -8.65 2.59
N LEU A 21 -7.46 -7.91 1.50
CA LEU A 21 -8.53 -6.91 1.42
C LEU A 21 -9.91 -7.55 1.59
N ARG A 22 -10.16 -8.69 0.95
CA ARG A 22 -11.42 -9.45 1.07
C ARG A 22 -11.63 -10.02 2.46
N GLY A 23 -10.54 -10.45 3.11
CA GLY A 23 -10.58 -10.90 4.50
C GLY A 23 -10.73 -9.77 5.53
N GLY A 24 -10.70 -8.50 5.12
CA GLY A 24 -10.75 -7.36 6.04
C GLY A 24 -9.53 -7.27 6.97
N LEU A 25 -8.41 -7.88 6.59
CA LEU A 25 -7.21 -8.04 7.44
C LEU A 25 -6.20 -6.89 7.31
N ILE A 26 -6.49 -5.90 6.47
CA ILE A 26 -5.62 -4.75 6.24
C ILE A 26 -6.07 -3.56 7.10
N ASP A 27 -5.20 -3.12 8.01
CA ASP A 27 -5.40 -1.90 8.81
C ASP A 27 -4.81 -0.66 8.10
N GLU A 28 -3.73 -0.84 7.34
CA GLU A 28 -3.02 0.21 6.64
C GLU A 28 -2.63 -0.24 5.22
N LEU A 29 -2.95 0.59 4.23
CA LEU A 29 -2.56 0.38 2.84
C LEU A 29 -1.54 1.45 2.42
N ARG A 30 -0.34 1.00 2.03
CA ARG A 30 0.70 1.83 1.42
C ARG A 30 0.81 1.50 -0.06
N THR A 31 0.48 2.47 -0.91
CA THR A 31 0.47 2.26 -2.36
C THR A 31 1.32 3.30 -3.05
N HIS A 32 2.02 2.88 -4.11
CA HIS A 32 2.76 3.75 -5.00
C HIS A 32 2.02 3.86 -6.33
N ILE A 33 1.66 5.07 -6.74
CA ILE A 33 0.97 5.33 -8.01
C ILE A 33 1.98 5.91 -8.99
N ALA A 34 2.32 5.17 -10.05
CA ALA A 34 3.16 5.66 -11.14
C ALA A 34 2.32 6.43 -12.17
N PRO A 35 2.85 7.49 -12.81
CA PRO A 35 2.13 8.29 -13.81
C PRO A 35 2.17 7.61 -15.19
N VAL A 36 1.68 6.37 -15.26
CA VAL A 36 1.63 5.57 -16.49
C VAL A 36 0.24 4.96 -16.67
N THR A 37 -0.19 4.84 -17.93
CA THR A 37 -1.41 4.11 -18.27
C THR A 37 -1.03 2.71 -18.72
N LEU A 38 -1.53 1.70 -18.04
CA LEU A 38 -1.35 0.29 -18.43
C LEU A 38 -2.58 -0.17 -19.19
N GLY A 39 -2.40 -0.80 -20.36
CA GLY A 39 -3.51 -1.33 -21.16
C GLY A 39 -4.11 -2.63 -20.60
N ALA A 40 -3.34 -3.39 -19.83
CA ALA A 40 -3.76 -4.62 -19.16
C ALA A 40 -2.88 -4.89 -17.93
N GLY A 41 -3.37 -5.72 -17.02
CA GLY A 41 -2.65 -6.11 -15.81
C GLY A 41 -3.59 -6.68 -14.74
N GLU A 42 -3.00 -7.16 -13.65
CA GLU A 42 -3.76 -7.65 -12.51
C GLU A 42 -4.33 -6.48 -11.69
N ARG A 43 -5.64 -6.54 -11.37
CA ARG A 43 -6.37 -5.45 -10.70
C ARG A 43 -6.18 -5.52 -9.18
N LEU A 44 -5.67 -4.45 -8.58
CA LEU A 44 -5.32 -4.37 -7.15
C LEU A 44 -6.51 -4.38 -6.16
N PHE A 45 -7.74 -4.21 -6.65
CA PHE A 45 -8.95 -4.15 -5.82
C PHE A 45 -10.04 -5.11 -6.31
N GLU A 46 -9.65 -6.17 -7.01
CA GLU A 46 -10.56 -7.11 -7.64
C GLU A 46 -11.41 -7.87 -6.61
N GLY A 47 -12.72 -7.62 -6.65
CA GLY A 47 -13.70 -8.14 -5.71
C GLY A 47 -13.42 -7.83 -4.23
N ALA A 48 -12.67 -6.76 -3.95
CA ALA A 48 -12.59 -6.19 -2.61
C ALA A 48 -13.96 -5.61 -2.20
N PRO A 49 -14.37 -5.73 -0.93
CA PRO A 49 -15.57 -5.06 -0.44
C PRO A 49 -15.36 -3.54 -0.43
N ALA A 50 -16.42 -2.76 -0.17
CA ALA A 50 -16.29 -1.33 0.07
C ALA A 50 -15.30 -1.08 1.23
N LEU A 51 -14.19 -0.41 0.94
CA LEU A 51 -13.14 -0.14 1.91
C LEU A 51 -13.38 1.23 2.56
N ASP A 52 -13.47 1.25 3.88
CA ASP A 52 -13.54 2.49 4.66
C ASP A 52 -12.11 2.93 5.07
N LEU A 53 -11.42 3.56 4.11
CA LEU A 53 -10.05 4.03 4.27
C LEU A 53 -9.98 5.56 4.27
N LYS A 54 -9.23 6.13 5.22
CA LYS A 54 -8.90 7.56 5.28
C LYS A 54 -7.50 7.79 4.72
N LEU A 55 -7.38 8.76 3.81
CA LEU A 55 -6.09 9.25 3.33
C LEU A 55 -5.33 9.93 4.47
N VAL A 56 -4.16 9.40 4.81
CA VAL A 56 -3.29 9.93 5.87
C VAL A 56 -2.19 10.82 5.27
N SER A 57 -1.61 10.40 4.14
CA SER A 57 -0.62 11.20 3.44
C SER A 57 -0.53 10.84 1.96
N ALA A 58 -0.22 11.84 1.14
CA ALA A 58 0.17 11.69 -0.26
C ALA A 58 1.44 12.52 -0.49
N ARG A 59 2.50 11.90 -1.02
CA ARG A 59 3.77 12.58 -1.29
C ARG A 59 4.27 12.21 -2.68
N PRO A 60 4.53 13.19 -3.57
CA PRO A 60 5.28 12.95 -4.78
C PRO A 60 6.65 12.35 -4.44
N ALA A 61 7.11 11.43 -5.27
CA ALA A 61 8.39 10.79 -5.18
C ALA A 61 9.00 10.72 -6.58
N SER A 62 10.15 11.38 -6.75
CA SER A 62 10.92 11.31 -7.99
C SER A 62 11.59 9.94 -8.17
N LEU A 63 11.69 9.15 -7.10
CA LEU A 63 12.24 7.81 -7.10
C LEU A 63 11.48 6.92 -6.10
N LEU A 64 10.86 5.87 -6.61
CA LEU A 64 10.25 4.79 -5.84
C LEU A 64 11.15 3.56 -5.95
N THR A 65 11.78 3.18 -4.85
CA THR A 65 12.55 1.92 -4.77
C THR A 65 11.65 0.83 -4.23
N THR A 66 11.39 -0.20 -5.04
CA THR A 66 10.84 -1.47 -4.54
C THR A 66 11.99 -2.31 -4.04
N SER A 67 12.24 -2.29 -2.73
CA SER A 67 13.23 -3.21 -2.14
C SER A 67 12.67 -4.63 -2.20
N PRO A 68 13.41 -5.63 -2.73
CA PRO A 68 13.00 -7.03 -2.67
C PRO A 68 13.07 -7.60 -1.23
N ALA A 69 13.58 -6.83 -0.27
CA ALA A 69 13.94 -7.33 1.05
C ALA A 69 12.77 -7.27 2.03
N TRP A 70 11.91 -8.30 2.02
CA TRP A 70 11.42 -8.85 3.28
C TRP A 70 12.58 -9.63 3.93
N SER A 71 13.65 -8.95 4.33
CA SER A 71 14.70 -9.59 5.12
C SER A 71 14.35 -9.36 6.59
N ALA A 72 13.72 -10.36 7.20
CA ALA A 72 13.83 -10.49 8.64
C ALA A 72 15.31 -10.69 8.95
N ALA A 73 16.00 -9.58 9.29
CA ALA A 73 17.33 -9.52 9.84
C ALA A 73 18.38 -10.40 9.12
N GLU A 74 18.95 -9.93 8.01
CA GLU A 74 20.37 -10.17 7.62
C GLU A 74 20.84 -9.09 6.61
N PRO A 75 22.14 -8.70 6.65
CA PRO A 75 22.71 -7.72 5.73
C PRO A 75 22.84 -8.30 4.31
N VAL A 76 22.43 -7.53 3.31
CA VAL A 76 22.59 -7.89 1.90
C VAL A 76 24.08 -8.00 1.54
N VAL A 77 24.48 -9.15 1.00
CA VAL A 77 25.84 -9.35 0.45
C VAL A 77 26.01 -8.41 -0.75
N ALA A 78 27.05 -7.59 -0.72
CA ALA A 78 27.43 -6.73 -1.83
C ALA A 78 27.87 -7.62 -3.02
N GLY A 79 27.02 -7.76 -4.04
CA GLY A 79 27.35 -8.56 -5.22
C GLY A 79 26.23 -8.77 -6.24
N MET A 80 24.96 -8.54 -5.89
CA MET A 80 23.85 -8.62 -6.84
C MET A 80 23.71 -7.28 -7.57
N SER A 81 24.17 -7.21 -8.82
CA SER A 81 24.14 -6.02 -9.68
C SER A 81 22.75 -5.70 -10.25
N GLY A 82 21.71 -5.77 -9.42
CA GLY A 82 20.40 -5.21 -9.72
C GLY A 82 20.30 -3.84 -9.06
N GLY A 83 20.60 -2.78 -9.80
CA GLY A 83 20.39 -1.42 -9.30
C GLY A 83 18.91 -1.20 -8.91
N PRO A 84 18.60 -0.25 -8.01
CA PRO A 84 17.22 0.07 -7.69
C PRO A 84 16.49 0.52 -8.96
N THR A 85 15.55 -0.28 -9.47
CA THR A 85 14.65 0.15 -10.54
C THR A 85 13.73 1.22 -9.96
N GLY A 86 14.00 2.47 -10.32
CA GLY A 86 13.24 3.62 -9.87
C GLY A 86 12.10 3.96 -10.81
N SER A 87 10.91 4.17 -10.27
CA SER A 87 9.83 4.85 -11.00
C SER A 87 9.46 6.15 -10.29
N THR A 88 9.12 7.19 -11.05
CA THR A 88 8.48 8.39 -10.50
C THR A 88 7.03 8.04 -10.11
N GLY A 89 6.51 8.63 -9.04
CA GLY A 89 5.10 8.44 -8.67
C GLY A 89 4.71 9.11 -7.37
N THR A 90 3.52 8.79 -6.87
CA THR A 90 3.01 9.30 -5.59
C THR A 90 2.94 8.18 -4.57
N ARG A 91 3.55 8.38 -3.41
CA ARG A 91 3.35 7.50 -2.24
C ARG A 91 2.09 7.90 -1.51
N ILE A 92 1.16 6.97 -1.39
CA ILE A 92 -0.11 7.12 -0.70
C ILE A 92 -0.10 6.22 0.53
N ARG A 93 -0.50 6.78 1.68
CA ARG A 93 -0.74 6.05 2.92
C ARG A 93 -2.19 6.23 3.32
N LEU A 94 -2.89 5.11 3.49
CA LEU A 94 -4.31 5.03 3.85
C LEU A 94 -4.45 4.19 5.11
N HIS A 95 -5.31 4.61 6.04
CA HIS A 95 -5.63 3.85 7.25
C HIS A 95 -7.11 3.49 7.28
N ARG A 96 -7.46 2.37 7.91
CA ARG A 96 -8.85 2.07 8.25
C ARG A 96 -9.43 3.23 9.06
N ALA A 97 -10.59 3.75 8.63
CA ALA A 97 -11.27 4.78 9.38
C ALA A 97 -11.73 4.22 10.73
N THR A 98 -11.55 4.99 11.80
CA THR A 98 -12.11 4.68 13.12
C THR A 98 -13.12 5.76 13.48
N LYS A 99 -14.25 5.35 14.08
CA LYS A 99 -15.36 6.24 14.47
C LYS A 99 -14.93 7.39 15.40
N ALA A 100 -13.80 7.24 16.11
CA ALA A 100 -13.24 8.22 17.02
C ALA A 100 -12.55 9.41 16.31
N GLN A 101 -12.01 9.17 15.11
CA GLN A 101 -11.22 10.17 14.38
C GLN A 101 -12.07 11.14 13.54
N ASP A 102 -13.39 10.89 13.47
CA ASP A 102 -14.37 11.65 12.68
C ASP A 102 -14.81 12.95 13.38
N ARG A 103 -14.70 13.04 14.71
CA ARG A 103 -15.06 14.28 15.45
C ARG A 103 -14.01 15.39 15.37
N ALA A 104 -12.80 15.11 14.87
CA ALA A 104 -11.66 16.04 14.93
C ALA A 104 -11.13 16.48 13.56
N SER A 105 -11.82 16.19 12.45
CA SER A 105 -11.31 16.52 11.12
C SER A 105 -12.36 17.21 10.26
N THR A 106 -12.20 18.51 10.04
CA THR A 106 -12.81 19.24 8.91
C THR A 106 -12.51 18.49 7.61
N PRO A 107 -13.50 18.27 6.72
CA PRO A 107 -13.26 17.53 5.49
C PRO A 107 -12.43 18.40 4.53
N GLN A 108 -11.16 18.07 4.35
CA GLN A 108 -10.38 18.48 3.21
C GLN A 108 -9.85 17.22 2.52
N ASN A 109 -10.30 16.97 1.29
CA ASN A 109 -9.87 15.89 0.38
C ASN A 109 -10.12 14.43 0.83
N GLY A 110 -11.38 13.99 0.73
CA GLY A 110 -11.70 12.55 0.70
C GLY A 110 -11.55 11.97 -0.72
N PHE A 111 -10.48 11.23 -0.98
CA PHE A 111 -10.35 10.42 -2.20
C PHE A 111 -11.15 9.12 -2.02
N ARG A 112 -12.29 8.98 -2.70
CA ARG A 112 -13.07 7.73 -2.72
C ARG A 112 -12.55 6.81 -3.83
N LEU A 113 -11.89 5.72 -3.44
CA LEU A 113 -11.65 4.60 -4.34
C LEU A 113 -12.98 3.87 -4.56
N ARG A 114 -13.58 4.05 -5.74
CA ARG A 114 -14.73 3.22 -6.18
C ARG A 114 -14.18 2.10 -7.04
N SER A 115 -14.56 0.85 -6.76
CA SER A 115 -14.44 -0.23 -7.73
C SER A 115 -15.58 -0.06 -8.74
N GLU A 116 -15.28 0.22 -10.00
CA GLU A 116 -16.24 0.00 -11.08
C GLU A 116 -16.10 -1.45 -11.55
N ALA A 117 -17.26 -2.11 -11.66
CA ALA A 117 -17.43 -3.50 -12.05
C ALA A 117 -16.94 -3.77 -13.49
#